data_AF-A0A5J5DEX4-F1
#
_entry.id   AF-A0A5J5DEX4-F1
#
_cell.length_a   1.000
_cell.length_b   1.000
_cell.length_c   1.000
_cell.angle_alpha   90.00
_cell.angle_beta   90.00
_cell.angle_gamma   90.00
#
_symmetry.space_group_name_H-M   'P 1'
#
loop_
_entity.id
_entity.type
_entity.pdbx_description
1 polymer ?
#
loop_
_entity_poly.entity_id
_entity_poly.type
_entity_poly.pdbx_seq_one_letter_code
_entity_poly.pdbx_strand_id
1 'polypeptide(L)'
;MIYDCEYGDNITDMVFLVKNLFNQKITTLYDSRVGKYVGFGEYGMINAAHYNSQKWKMDERKVEVETLCRYNARLFRKSTLARKVPPVVKVHETQPADYGKRSMLECSVMGFFPQEVRLSWLRDGLEVNTDVSSTDVLANGDWSFQLHSYLEFTPRRGERVSCRVEHSSLRESLEVDWDTFSLDAKYLKMAMGIIFFFIGFTAATGGAAYYWWKQRVRHCLTAINMASLFTVVAMLAVLSSGLCEEKTFLQRAGAAFNSRQYRSLLTVTNGEQFGTWTWPEMCPEKFFAVGFSVRVEANQYGADDTALNGIRLICAKDGNRSFLYSIESHTGYFGDWTQPQYCPSGVLSSFQIRVEHHQGLFGDDTAINNIKFRCSSNPTLEGAGMDWGEYGHWSQECQDGGICGIETKMEEYQYGLDDSSLNDVRFHCCAKSQQ
;
A
#
# COMPACT_ATOMS: atom_id res chain seq x y z
N MET A 1 -21.73 22.68 30.71
CA MET A 1 -22.41 21.53 31.32
C MET A 1 -22.12 20.32 30.46
N ILE A 2 -21.80 19.18 31.06
CA ILE A 2 -21.47 17.93 30.37
C ILE A 2 -22.46 16.86 30.83
N TYR A 3 -22.92 16.05 29.89
CA TYR A 3 -23.85 14.94 30.09
C TYR A 3 -23.12 13.67 29.72
N ASP A 4 -22.86 12.79 30.68
CA ASP A 4 -22.14 11.54 30.45
C ASP A 4 -23.02 10.35 30.81
N CYS A 5 -22.91 9.30 30.00
CA CYS A 5 -23.44 7.98 30.30
C CYS A 5 -22.26 7.01 30.40
N GLU A 6 -22.00 6.48 31.58
CA GLU A 6 -21.02 5.43 31.79
C GLU A 6 -21.73 4.08 31.74
N TYR A 7 -21.24 3.17 30.91
CA TYR A 7 -21.85 1.86 30.67
C TYR A 7 -20.96 0.77 31.26
N GLY A 8 -21.55 -0.21 31.95
CA GLY A 8 -20.84 -1.45 32.31
C GLY A 8 -20.61 -2.36 31.09
N ASP A 9 -19.84 -3.43 31.26
CA ASP A 9 -19.42 -4.33 30.18
C ASP A 9 -20.59 -4.90 29.35
N ASN A 10 -21.70 -5.22 30.00
CA ASN A 10 -22.90 -5.75 29.36
C ASN A 10 -23.86 -4.66 28.86
N ILE A 11 -23.54 -3.39 29.09
CA ILE A 11 -24.32 -2.22 28.66
C ILE A 11 -25.75 -2.24 29.24
N THR A 12 -25.98 -3.00 30.31
CA THR A 12 -27.26 -3.04 31.05
C THR A 12 -27.23 -2.05 32.20
N ASP A 13 -26.08 -1.98 32.87
CA ASP A 13 -25.83 -1.06 33.97
C ASP A 13 -25.32 0.25 33.41
N MET A 14 -26.03 1.34 33.72
CA MET A 14 -25.76 2.67 33.19
C MET A 14 -25.76 3.69 34.32
N VAL A 15 -24.72 4.50 34.37
CA VAL A 15 -24.64 5.65 35.28
C VAL A 15 -24.73 6.91 34.45
N PHE A 16 -25.75 7.72 34.74
CA PHE A 16 -25.94 9.00 34.08
C PHE A 16 -25.45 10.12 34.98
N LEU A 17 -24.59 10.97 34.42
CA LEU A 17 -23.93 12.07 35.12
C LEU A 17 -24.24 13.40 34.44
N VAL A 18 -24.51 14.42 35.25
CA VAL A 18 -24.59 15.81 34.77
C VAL A 18 -23.58 16.66 35.52
N LYS A 19 -22.53 17.07 34.82
CA LYS A 19 -21.41 17.84 35.37
C LYS A 19 -21.56 19.30 34.98
N ASN A 20 -21.68 20.19 35.97
CA ASN A 20 -21.54 21.63 35.75
C ASN A 20 -20.11 22.06 36.05
N LEU A 21 -19.49 22.74 35.09
CA LEU A 21 -18.10 23.16 35.18
C LEU A 21 -17.99 24.67 35.02
N PHE A 22 -17.12 25.28 35.82
CA PHE A 22 -16.68 26.66 35.67
C PHE A 22 -15.16 26.71 35.81
N ASN A 23 -14.46 27.22 34.79
CA ASN A 23 -13.00 27.25 34.74
C ASN A 23 -12.36 25.87 35.07
N GLN A 24 -12.82 24.82 34.38
CA GLN A 24 -12.40 23.42 34.56
C GLN A 24 -12.68 22.81 35.95
N LYS A 25 -13.30 23.55 36.88
CA LYS A 25 -13.72 23.03 38.19
C LYS A 25 -15.18 22.62 38.16
N ILE A 26 -15.47 21.42 38.66
CA ILE A 26 -16.85 20.95 38.83
C ILE A 26 -17.49 21.75 39.97
N THR A 27 -18.65 22.35 39.70
CA THR A 27 -19.42 23.13 40.68
C THR A 27 -20.61 22.36 41.22
N THR A 28 -21.27 21.56 40.37
CA THR A 28 -22.29 20.59 40.80
C THR A 28 -22.24 19.33 39.95
N LEU A 29 -22.53 18.17 40.54
CA LEU A 29 -22.61 16.87 39.88
C LEU A 29 -23.95 16.21 40.21
N TYR A 30 -24.75 15.88 39.21
CA TYR A 30 -25.80 14.87 39.37
C TYR A 30 -25.20 13.50 39.06
N ASP A 31 -25.52 12.51 39.90
CA ASP A 31 -25.19 11.10 39.69
C ASP A 31 -26.47 10.28 39.87
N SER A 32 -26.85 9.50 38.85
CA SER A 32 -28.08 8.70 38.87
C SER A 32 -28.12 7.67 40.00
N ARG A 33 -26.97 7.18 40.47
CA ARG A 33 -26.88 6.26 41.63
C ARG A 33 -27.23 6.96 42.93
N VAL A 34 -26.89 8.25 43.04
CA VAL A 34 -27.16 9.09 44.20
C VAL A 34 -28.57 9.71 44.11
N GLY A 35 -29.05 9.95 42.89
CA GLY A 35 -30.38 10.47 42.61
C GLY A 35 -30.58 11.95 42.92
N LYS A 36 -29.50 12.70 43.19
CA LYS A 36 -29.51 14.15 43.48
C LYS A 36 -28.24 14.85 43.03
N TYR A 37 -28.31 16.17 42.87
CA TYR A 37 -27.14 17.02 42.69
C TYR A 37 -26.34 17.15 43.98
N VAL A 38 -25.03 16.96 43.88
CA VAL A 38 -24.03 17.27 44.90
C VAL A 38 -23.30 18.54 44.47
N GLY A 39 -23.22 19.52 45.36
CA GLY A 39 -22.54 20.80 45.10
C GLY A 39 -21.13 20.84 45.67
N PHE A 40 -20.22 21.51 44.98
CA PHE A 40 -18.83 21.70 45.38
C PHE A 40 -18.53 23.18 45.59
N GLY A 41 -17.98 23.52 46.76
CA GLY A 41 -17.82 24.91 47.20
C GLY A 41 -19.15 25.57 47.58
N GLU A 42 -19.08 26.76 48.19
CA GLU A 42 -20.25 27.46 48.74
C GLU A 42 -21.35 27.70 47.69
N TYR A 43 -20.97 28.29 46.56
CA TYR A 43 -21.89 28.57 45.47
C TYR A 43 -22.44 27.29 44.81
N GLY A 44 -21.62 26.25 44.69
CA GLY A 44 -22.05 24.95 44.17
C GLY A 44 -23.08 24.28 45.08
N MET A 45 -22.91 24.35 46.40
CA MET A 45 -23.86 23.82 47.37
C MET A 45 -25.22 24.53 47.29
N ILE A 46 -25.24 25.86 47.17
CA ILE A 46 -26.47 26.65 46.99
C ILE A 46 -27.18 26.22 45.69
N ASN A 47 -26.44 26.11 44.59
CA ASN A 47 -27.02 25.68 43.31
C ASN A 47 -27.54 24.24 43.34
N ALA A 48 -26.82 23.32 43.96
CA ALA A 48 -27.27 21.94 44.12
C ALA A 48 -28.56 21.87 44.93
N ALA A 49 -28.67 22.63 46.03
CA ALA A 49 -29.91 22.73 46.80
C ALA A 49 -31.06 23.28 45.95
N HIS A 50 -30.81 24.34 45.16
CA HIS A 50 -31.79 24.92 44.24
C HIS A 50 -32.21 23.94 43.12
N TYR A 51 -31.30 23.14 42.58
CA TYR A 51 -31.64 22.12 41.58
C TYR A 51 -32.45 20.98 42.20
N ASN A 52 -32.05 20.50 43.37
CA ASN A 52 -32.75 19.43 44.08
C ASN A 52 -34.16 19.81 44.54
N SER A 53 -34.44 21.10 44.75
CA SER A 53 -35.79 21.57 45.10
C SER A 53 -36.75 21.61 43.91
N GLN A 54 -36.25 21.52 42.68
CA GLN A 54 -37.06 21.56 41.46
C GLN A 54 -37.50 20.14 41.07
N LYS A 55 -38.75 19.78 41.42
CA LYS A 55 -39.32 18.46 41.12
C LYS A 55 -39.20 18.07 39.63
N TRP A 56 -39.56 18.98 38.73
CA TRP A 56 -39.50 18.72 37.28
C TRP A 56 -38.10 18.34 36.81
N LYS A 57 -37.07 18.98 37.35
CA LYS A 57 -35.67 18.73 36.99
C LYS A 57 -35.21 17.36 37.49
N MET A 58 -35.56 17.01 38.72
CA MET A 58 -35.20 15.71 39.29
C MET A 58 -35.93 14.55 38.60
N ASP A 59 -37.18 14.76 38.20
CA ASP A 59 -37.96 13.78 37.44
C ASP A 59 -37.38 13.62 36.03
N GLU A 60 -37.00 14.71 35.35
CA GLU A 60 -36.29 14.68 34.07
C GLU A 60 -35.00 13.86 34.14
N ARG A 61 -34.13 14.11 35.15
CA ARG A 61 -32.86 13.37 35.28
C ARG A 61 -33.05 11.85 35.40
N LYS A 62 -34.13 11.41 36.05
CA LYS A 62 -34.46 9.98 36.17
C LYS A 62 -34.87 9.39 34.82
N VAL A 63 -35.61 10.15 34.03
CA VAL A 63 -36.07 9.72 32.69
C VAL A 63 -34.90 9.68 31.71
N GLU A 64 -33.94 10.61 31.78
CA GLU A 64 -32.76 10.68 30.90
C GLU A 64 -31.90 9.40 30.93
N VAL A 65 -31.88 8.65 32.04
CA VAL A 65 -31.20 7.33 32.10
C VAL A 65 -31.76 6.38 31.03
N GLU A 66 -33.08 6.37 30.87
CA GLU A 66 -33.78 5.48 29.94
C GLU A 66 -33.83 6.06 28.52
N THR A 67 -34.15 7.35 28.40
CA THR A 67 -34.39 7.98 27.09
C THR A 67 -33.11 8.43 26.40
N LEU A 68 -32.05 8.70 27.15
CA LEU A 68 -30.75 9.10 26.60
C LEU A 68 -29.78 7.92 26.64
N CYS A 69 -29.38 7.45 27.82
CA CYS A 69 -28.32 6.45 27.93
C CYS A 69 -28.73 5.12 27.30
N ARG A 70 -29.90 4.57 27.69
CA ARG A 70 -30.32 3.27 27.17
C ARG A 70 -30.66 3.30 25.69
N TYR A 71 -31.25 4.37 25.22
CA TYR A 71 -31.51 4.57 23.80
C TYR A 71 -30.20 4.64 23.00
N ASN A 72 -29.25 5.49 23.42
CA ASN A 72 -27.96 5.65 22.75
C ASN A 72 -27.11 4.38 22.79
N ALA A 73 -27.11 3.64 23.90
CA ALA A 73 -26.46 2.33 23.99
C ALA A 73 -26.89 1.38 22.87
N ARG A 74 -28.18 1.34 22.53
CA ARG A 74 -28.71 0.49 21.46
C ARG A 74 -28.20 0.92 20.09
N LEU A 75 -28.08 2.23 19.87
CA LEU A 75 -27.60 2.79 18.60
C LEU A 75 -26.09 2.59 18.43
N PHE A 76 -25.30 2.93 19.44
CA PHE A 76 -23.84 2.95 19.34
C PHE A 76 -23.18 1.58 19.53
N ARG A 77 -23.88 0.57 20.06
CA ARG A 77 -23.29 -0.77 20.29
C ARG A 77 -22.62 -1.35 19.04
N LYS A 78 -23.25 -1.20 17.86
CA LYS A 78 -22.70 -1.72 16.60
C LYS A 78 -21.52 -0.88 16.11
N SER A 79 -21.59 0.44 16.23
CA SER A 79 -20.58 1.35 15.68
C SER A 79 -19.37 1.57 16.59
N THR A 80 -19.46 1.25 17.88
CA THR A 80 -18.36 1.39 18.85
C THR A 80 -17.89 0.04 19.38
N LEU A 81 -18.70 -0.66 20.18
CA LEU A 81 -18.24 -1.85 20.91
C LEU A 81 -18.03 -3.08 20.01
N ALA A 82 -18.90 -3.27 19.02
CA ALA A 82 -18.75 -4.37 18.06
C ALA A 82 -17.81 -4.04 16.89
N ARG A 83 -17.47 -2.76 16.71
CA ARG A 83 -16.59 -2.31 15.64
C ARG A 83 -15.18 -2.80 15.92
N LYS A 84 -14.62 -3.52 14.96
CA LYS A 84 -13.26 -4.04 15.01
C LYS A 84 -12.64 -3.85 13.64
N VAL A 85 -11.52 -3.12 13.59
CA VAL A 85 -10.80 -2.82 12.35
C VAL A 85 -9.39 -3.36 12.47
N PRO A 86 -8.94 -4.23 11.55
CA PRO A 86 -7.60 -4.81 11.59
C PRO A 86 -6.49 -3.80 11.29
N PRO A 87 -5.32 -3.93 11.96
CA PRO A 87 -4.17 -3.09 11.68
C PRO A 87 -3.56 -3.40 10.31
N VAL A 88 -3.06 -2.36 9.66
CA VAL A 88 -2.09 -2.46 8.58
C VAL A 88 -0.70 -2.35 9.18
N VAL A 89 0.13 -3.37 8.96
CA VAL A 89 1.48 -3.47 9.54
C VAL A 89 2.52 -3.37 8.43
N LYS A 90 3.51 -2.49 8.61
CA LYS A 90 4.64 -2.33 7.69
C LYS A 90 5.95 -2.36 8.46
N VAL A 91 6.90 -3.16 7.99
CA VAL A 91 8.26 -3.20 8.53
C VAL A 91 9.20 -2.60 7.50
N HIS A 92 9.99 -1.60 7.89
CA HIS A 92 10.96 -0.96 7.01
C HIS A 92 12.22 -0.51 7.74
N GLU A 93 13.28 -0.29 6.97
CA GLU A 93 14.56 0.19 7.47
C GLU A 93 14.51 1.72 7.63
N THR A 94 14.83 2.22 8.84
CA THR A 94 15.01 3.66 9.06
C THR A 94 16.46 4.10 8.84
N GLN A 95 17.39 3.14 8.89
CA GLN A 95 18.81 3.32 8.61
C GLN A 95 19.30 2.19 7.69
N PRO A 96 20.22 2.46 6.74
CA PRO A 96 20.69 1.44 5.80
C PRO A 96 21.21 0.18 6.50
N ALA A 97 20.68 -0.98 6.15
CA ALA A 97 21.12 -2.25 6.70
C ALA A 97 22.31 -2.86 5.93
N ASP A 98 23.24 -3.49 6.65
CA ASP A 98 24.32 -4.31 6.10
C ASP A 98 24.67 -5.41 7.11
N TYR A 99 25.08 -6.59 6.64
CA TYR A 99 25.38 -7.69 7.58
C TYR A 99 26.56 -7.34 8.49
N GLY A 100 26.37 -7.56 9.80
CA GLY A 100 27.38 -7.27 10.82
C GLY A 100 27.55 -5.79 11.18
N LYS A 101 26.73 -4.87 10.64
CA LYS A 101 26.71 -3.46 11.01
C LYS A 101 25.42 -3.12 11.76
N ARG A 102 25.51 -2.19 12.72
CA ARG A 102 24.33 -1.73 13.47
C ARG A 102 23.35 -1.03 12.52
N SER A 103 22.07 -1.31 12.67
CA SER A 103 20.95 -0.74 11.92
C SER A 103 19.71 -0.66 12.82
N MET A 104 18.61 -0.13 12.27
CA MET A 104 17.34 0.06 12.97
C MET A 104 16.18 -0.25 12.03
N LEU A 105 15.22 -1.03 12.53
CA LEU A 105 13.94 -1.28 11.88
C LEU A 105 12.83 -0.49 12.57
N GLU A 106 11.84 -0.12 11.79
CA GLU A 106 10.56 0.39 12.27
C GLU A 106 9.42 -0.53 11.84
N CYS A 107 8.57 -0.90 12.79
CA CYS A 107 7.28 -1.53 12.57
C CYS A 107 6.18 -0.50 12.81
N SER A 108 5.52 -0.07 11.74
CA SER A 108 4.40 0.87 11.76
C SER A 108 3.09 0.09 11.73
N VAL A 109 2.27 0.22 12.77
CA VAL A 109 0.95 -0.42 12.92
C VAL A 109 -0.11 0.68 12.85
N MET A 110 -0.95 0.66 11.82
CA MET A 110 -1.83 1.79 11.49
C MET A 110 -3.26 1.34 11.24
N GLY A 111 -4.22 2.25 11.44
CA GLY A 111 -5.60 2.10 10.98
C GLY A 111 -6.46 1.12 11.79
N PHE A 112 -6.02 0.73 13.00
CA PHE A 112 -6.72 -0.28 13.80
C PHE A 112 -7.70 0.34 14.80
N PHE A 113 -8.69 -0.47 15.20
CA PHE A 113 -9.65 -0.12 16.25
C PHE A 113 -10.19 -1.41 16.90
N PRO A 114 -10.31 -1.50 18.25
CA PRO A 114 -10.15 -0.44 19.25
C PRO A 114 -8.67 -0.13 19.60
N GLN A 115 -8.44 0.70 20.61
CA GLN A 115 -7.10 1.19 20.98
C GLN A 115 -6.18 0.08 21.52
N GLU A 116 -6.75 -0.95 22.15
CA GLU A 116 -6.00 -2.00 22.82
C GLU A 116 -5.28 -2.91 21.81
N VAL A 117 -3.96 -2.77 21.71
CA VAL A 117 -3.07 -3.55 20.85
C VAL A 117 -1.83 -4.00 21.61
N ARG A 118 -1.27 -5.15 21.23
CA ARG A 118 0.03 -5.61 21.72
C ARG A 118 0.97 -5.85 20.54
N LEU A 119 2.15 -5.26 20.62
CA LEU A 119 3.21 -5.34 19.61
C LEU A 119 4.45 -5.97 20.23
N SER A 120 5.07 -6.92 19.51
CA SER A 120 6.30 -7.59 19.93
C SER A 120 7.25 -7.77 18.75
N TRP A 121 8.56 -7.66 18.98
CA TRP A 121 9.58 -8.04 18.00
C TRP A 121 10.02 -9.48 18.22
N LEU A 122 10.24 -10.22 17.14
CA LEU A 122 10.72 -11.59 17.15
C LEU A 122 12.05 -11.68 16.37
N ARG A 123 13.00 -12.43 16.92
CA ARG A 123 14.24 -12.84 16.24
C ARG A 123 14.32 -14.36 16.27
N ASP A 124 14.34 -14.99 15.10
CA ASP A 124 14.25 -16.44 14.92
C ASP A 124 13.07 -17.07 15.72
N GLY A 125 11.94 -16.34 15.78
CA GLY A 125 10.73 -16.73 16.50
C GLY A 125 10.74 -16.49 18.01
N LEU A 126 11.83 -15.96 18.57
CA LEU A 126 11.94 -15.62 20.00
C LEU A 126 11.65 -14.13 20.22
N GLU A 127 10.81 -13.84 21.22
CA GLU A 127 10.45 -12.48 21.59
C GLU A 127 11.63 -11.74 22.21
N VAL A 128 11.91 -10.54 21.67
CA VAL A 128 12.98 -9.66 22.13
C VAL A 128 12.42 -8.36 22.67
N ASN A 129 12.90 -7.98 23.85
CA ASN A 129 12.49 -6.76 24.55
C ASN A 129 13.67 -5.79 24.78
N THR A 130 14.89 -6.22 24.47
CA THR A 130 16.10 -5.39 24.57
C THR A 130 16.26 -4.58 23.29
N ASP A 131 16.72 -3.33 23.42
CA ASP A 131 16.96 -2.43 22.28
C ASP A 131 15.70 -2.13 21.44
N VAL A 132 14.53 -2.26 22.08
CA VAL A 132 13.22 -1.94 21.52
C VAL A 132 12.71 -0.64 22.13
N SER A 133 12.17 0.24 21.31
CA SER A 133 11.42 1.42 21.74
C SER A 133 10.09 1.50 21.00
N SER A 134 9.06 2.07 21.63
CA SER A 134 7.73 2.20 21.02
C SER A 134 7.12 3.55 21.37
N THR A 135 6.32 4.10 20.46
CA THR A 135 5.51 5.29 20.73
C THR A 135 4.30 4.92 21.60
N ASP A 136 3.63 5.93 22.16
CA ASP A 136 2.28 5.73 22.64
C ASP A 136 1.33 5.40 21.48
N VAL A 137 0.17 4.82 21.79
CA VAL A 137 -0.91 4.63 20.81
C VAL A 137 -1.57 5.99 20.55
N LEU A 138 -1.49 6.45 19.31
CA LEU A 138 -1.99 7.76 18.89
C LEU A 138 -3.34 7.61 18.20
N ALA A 139 -4.31 8.45 18.59
CA ALA A 139 -5.60 8.54 17.92
C ALA A 139 -5.51 9.45 16.69
N ASN A 140 -6.00 8.97 15.54
CA ASN A 140 -5.97 9.72 14.28
C ASN A 140 -7.15 10.69 14.14
N GLY A 141 -8.21 10.51 14.93
CA GLY A 141 -9.46 11.29 14.87
C GLY A 141 -10.57 10.62 14.06
N ASP A 142 -10.26 9.63 13.23
CA ASP A 142 -11.14 8.82 12.36
C ASP A 142 -11.65 7.52 12.96
N TRP A 143 -11.64 7.43 14.29
CA TRP A 143 -11.89 6.15 14.97
C TRP A 143 -10.87 5.07 14.56
N SER A 144 -9.66 5.47 14.19
CA SER A 144 -8.51 4.58 14.08
C SER A 144 -7.35 5.07 14.95
N PHE A 145 -6.46 4.13 15.24
CA PHE A 145 -5.26 4.33 16.02
C PHE A 145 -4.02 3.93 15.23
N GLN A 146 -2.88 4.46 15.66
CA GLN A 146 -1.57 4.10 15.14
C GLN A 146 -0.54 3.93 16.27
N LEU A 147 0.45 3.09 16.03
CA LEU A 147 1.52 2.75 16.95
C LEU A 147 2.78 2.41 16.13
N HIS A 148 3.92 2.94 16.54
CA HIS A 148 5.20 2.68 15.89
C HIS A 148 6.18 2.08 16.90
N SER A 149 6.89 1.03 16.50
CA SER A 149 7.94 0.40 17.31
C SER A 149 9.23 0.29 16.53
N TYR A 150 10.36 0.45 17.21
CA TYR A 150 11.68 0.48 16.66
C TYR A 150 12.55 -0.59 17.31
N LEU A 151 13.33 -1.29 16.51
CA LEU A 151 14.29 -2.29 16.98
C LEU A 151 15.69 -1.92 16.49
N GLU A 152 16.59 -1.61 17.43
CA GLU A 152 18.01 -1.50 17.13
C GLU A 152 18.65 -2.89 17.12
N PHE A 153 19.35 -3.23 16.04
CA PHE A 153 19.93 -4.56 15.89
C PHE A 153 21.16 -4.56 14.99
N THR A 154 21.83 -5.70 14.93
CA THR A 154 22.92 -5.97 14.00
C THR A 154 22.49 -7.16 13.15
N PRO A 155 22.16 -6.97 11.85
CA PRO A 155 21.65 -8.03 11.00
C PRO A 155 22.66 -9.17 10.87
N ARG A 156 22.18 -10.41 11.04
CA ARG A 156 22.94 -11.63 10.76
C ARG A 156 22.40 -12.30 9.50
N ARG A 157 23.29 -12.91 8.73
CA ARG A 157 22.88 -13.60 7.50
C ARG A 157 22.06 -14.84 7.84
N GLY A 158 20.85 -14.93 7.28
CA GLY A 158 19.92 -16.04 7.51
C GLY A 158 19.13 -15.97 8.81
N GLU A 159 19.26 -14.88 9.57
CA GLU A 159 18.40 -14.60 10.73
C GLU A 159 17.05 -14.06 10.26
N ARG A 160 15.96 -14.54 10.89
CA ARG A 160 14.61 -14.04 10.63
C ARG A 160 14.24 -13.01 11.68
N VAL A 161 13.90 -11.79 11.26
CA VAL A 161 13.41 -10.73 12.15
C VAL A 161 12.00 -10.36 11.74
N SER A 162 11.06 -10.37 12.68
CA SER A 162 9.65 -10.09 12.40
C SER A 162 8.99 -9.25 13.47
N CYS A 163 7.94 -8.54 13.08
CA CYS A 163 7.07 -7.77 13.96
C CYS A 163 5.75 -8.53 14.12
N ARG A 164 5.39 -8.89 15.36
CA ARG A 164 4.14 -9.58 15.71
C ARG A 164 3.17 -8.62 16.37
N VAL A 165 1.93 -8.61 15.87
CA VAL A 165 0.84 -7.76 16.35
C VAL A 165 -0.34 -8.61 16.78
N GLU A 166 -0.77 -8.44 18.03
CA GLU A 166 -1.98 -9.02 18.60
C GLU A 166 -3.02 -7.91 18.78
N HIS A 167 -4.19 -8.11 18.19
CA HIS A 167 -5.28 -7.14 18.23
C HIS A 167 -6.64 -7.85 18.20
N SER A 168 -7.64 -7.31 18.90
CA SER A 168 -8.93 -7.99 19.10
C SER A 168 -9.75 -8.21 17.82
N SER A 169 -9.42 -7.51 16.74
CA SER A 169 -10.00 -7.71 15.40
C SER A 169 -9.41 -8.88 14.64
N LEU A 170 -8.22 -9.35 15.04
CA LEU A 170 -7.53 -10.44 14.36
C LEU A 170 -7.90 -11.75 15.03
N ARG A 171 -8.08 -12.81 14.22
CA ARG A 171 -8.33 -14.16 14.74
C ARG A 171 -7.06 -14.78 15.31
N GLU A 172 -5.93 -14.46 14.69
CA GLU A 172 -4.59 -14.91 15.06
C GLU A 172 -3.63 -13.71 15.02
N SER A 173 -2.50 -13.80 15.70
CA SER A 173 -1.49 -12.72 15.66
C SER A 173 -0.96 -12.53 14.25
N LEU A 174 -0.85 -11.26 13.82
CA LEU A 174 -0.27 -10.91 12.53
C LEU A 174 1.25 -10.77 12.67
N GLU A 175 2.02 -11.54 11.91
CA GLU A 175 3.49 -11.47 11.90
C GLU A 175 3.99 -11.01 10.53
N VAL A 176 4.80 -9.95 10.52
CA VAL A 176 5.37 -9.37 9.29
C VAL A 176 6.89 -9.46 9.37
N ASP A 177 7.49 -10.18 8.42
CA ASP A 177 8.93 -10.35 8.31
C ASP A 177 9.61 -9.13 7.69
N TRP A 178 10.82 -8.82 8.14
CA TRP A 178 11.71 -7.88 7.46
C TRP A 178 12.32 -8.53 6.20
N ASP A 179 12.18 -7.85 5.05
CA ASP A 179 12.70 -8.34 3.77
C ASP A 179 14.22 -8.16 3.65
N THR A 180 14.98 -9.26 3.70
CA THR A 180 16.44 -9.28 3.53
C THR A 180 16.90 -9.48 2.08
N PHE A 181 15.98 -9.59 1.12
CA PHE A 181 16.30 -9.95 -0.26
C PHE A 181 17.33 -9.01 -0.90
N SER A 182 17.22 -7.71 -0.62
CA SER A 182 18.13 -6.68 -1.14
C SER A 182 19.57 -6.89 -0.64
N LEU A 183 19.75 -7.24 0.64
CA LEU A 183 21.04 -7.56 1.23
C LEU A 183 21.60 -8.85 0.64
N ASP A 184 20.81 -9.92 0.61
CA ASP A 184 21.26 -11.20 0.08
C ASP A 184 21.67 -11.11 -1.39
N ALA A 185 20.91 -10.38 -2.20
CA ALA A 185 21.23 -10.13 -3.61
C ALA A 185 22.54 -9.34 -3.77
N LYS A 186 22.82 -8.35 -2.91
CA LYS A 186 24.08 -7.58 -2.91
C LYS A 186 25.28 -8.51 -2.70
N TYR A 187 25.24 -9.36 -1.68
CA TYR A 187 26.34 -10.29 -1.39
C TYR A 187 26.46 -11.40 -2.43
N LEU A 188 25.35 -11.89 -3.00
CA LEU A 188 25.36 -12.86 -4.09
C LEU A 188 26.03 -12.28 -5.35
N LYS A 189 25.69 -11.05 -5.73
CA LYS A 189 26.33 -10.34 -6.85
C LYS A 189 27.83 -10.14 -6.63
N MET A 190 28.22 -9.76 -5.40
CA MET A 190 29.63 -9.59 -5.05
C MET A 190 30.40 -10.90 -5.18
N ALA A 191 29.83 -12.02 -4.68
CA ALA A 191 30.44 -13.34 -4.79
C ALA A 191 30.59 -13.80 -6.26
N MET A 192 29.56 -13.62 -7.08
CA MET A 192 29.62 -13.92 -8.52
C MET A 192 30.71 -13.10 -9.21
N GLY A 193 30.83 -11.80 -8.90
CA GLY A 193 31.89 -10.93 -9.43
C GLY A 193 33.30 -11.43 -9.07
N ILE A 194 33.51 -11.86 -7.83
CA ILE A 194 34.79 -12.43 -7.38
C ILE A 194 35.11 -13.72 -8.14
N ILE A 195 34.14 -14.61 -8.31
CA ILE A 195 34.30 -15.87 -9.06
C ILE A 195 34.68 -15.59 -10.52
N PHE A 196 33.96 -14.69 -11.21
CA PHE A 196 34.27 -14.31 -12.59
C PHE A 196 35.65 -13.67 -12.72
N PHE A 197 36.08 -12.88 -11.73
CA PHE A 197 37.43 -12.30 -11.70
C PHE A 197 38.51 -13.39 -11.63
N PHE A 198 38.37 -14.39 -10.75
CA PHE A 198 39.33 -15.49 -10.65
C PHE A 198 39.33 -16.40 -11.89
N ILE A 199 38.17 -16.67 -12.49
CA ILE A 199 38.07 -17.42 -13.75
C ILE A 199 38.77 -16.65 -14.89
N GLY A 200 38.51 -15.34 -15.01
CA GLY A 200 39.18 -14.51 -16.01
C GLY A 200 40.69 -14.43 -15.81
N PHE A 201 41.15 -14.30 -14.56
CA PHE A 201 42.57 -14.24 -14.22
C PHE A 201 43.30 -15.56 -14.52
N THR A 202 42.71 -16.70 -14.18
CA THR A 202 43.27 -18.02 -14.48
C THR A 202 43.31 -18.30 -15.99
N ALA A 203 42.26 -17.91 -16.73
CA ALA A 203 42.26 -18.00 -18.19
C ALA A 203 43.33 -17.10 -18.84
N ALA A 204 43.50 -15.87 -18.37
CA ALA A 204 44.49 -14.93 -18.89
C ALA A 204 45.93 -15.40 -18.62
N THR A 205 46.23 -15.83 -17.38
CA THR A 205 47.55 -16.36 -17.00
C THR A 205 47.87 -17.67 -17.73
N GLY A 206 46.92 -18.59 -17.84
CA GLY A 206 47.06 -19.81 -18.64
C GLY A 206 47.29 -19.53 -20.12
N GLY A 207 46.56 -18.57 -20.70
CA GLY A 207 46.73 -18.12 -22.08
C GLY A 207 48.11 -17.50 -22.33
N ALA A 208 48.59 -16.64 -21.41
CA ALA A 208 49.92 -16.05 -21.48
C ALA A 208 51.03 -17.09 -21.36
N ALA A 209 50.90 -18.05 -20.44
CA ALA A 209 51.85 -19.14 -20.27
C ALA A 209 51.91 -20.05 -21.51
N TYR A 210 50.76 -20.40 -22.08
CA TYR A 210 50.68 -21.17 -23.33
C TYR A 210 51.33 -20.42 -24.50
N TYR A 211 51.06 -19.11 -24.63
CA TYR A 211 51.68 -18.28 -25.67
C TYR A 211 53.21 -18.25 -25.54
N TRP A 212 53.71 -18.05 -24.31
CA TRP A 212 55.15 -18.09 -24.01
C TRP A 212 55.78 -19.46 -24.27
N TRP A 213 55.12 -20.55 -23.89
CA TRP A 213 55.56 -21.91 -24.18
C TRP A 213 55.66 -22.16 -25.69
N LYS A 214 54.62 -21.77 -26.45
CA LYS A 214 54.60 -21.87 -27.91
C LYS A 214 55.69 -21.05 -28.58
N GLN A 215 56.04 -19.88 -28.04
CA GLN A 215 57.17 -19.09 -28.55
C GLN A 215 58.53 -19.74 -28.26
N ARG A 216 58.72 -20.38 -27.09
CA ARG A 216 59.96 -21.11 -26.77
C ARG A 216 60.15 -22.39 -27.58
N VAL A 217 59.08 -23.11 -27.90
CA VAL A 217 59.15 -24.37 -28.67
C VAL A 217 59.36 -24.13 -30.17
N ARG A 218 59.21 -22.89 -30.67
CA ARG A 218 59.46 -22.55 -32.10
C ARG A 218 60.93 -22.65 -32.55
N HIS A 219 61.88 -23.00 -31.68
CA HIS A 219 63.25 -23.37 -32.08
C HIS A 219 63.52 -24.88 -32.15
N CYS A 220 62.53 -25.75 -31.91
CA CYS A 220 62.67 -27.17 -32.21
C CYS A 220 61.34 -27.79 -32.67
N LEU A 221 61.39 -28.33 -33.89
CA LEU A 221 60.46 -29.26 -34.52
C LEU A 221 59.21 -28.70 -35.23
N THR A 222 59.11 -29.19 -36.46
CA THR A 222 58.12 -28.98 -37.51
C THR A 222 56.73 -29.49 -37.14
N ALA A 223 55.73 -28.75 -37.63
CA ALA A 223 54.35 -29.13 -37.95
C ALA A 223 53.77 -30.41 -37.31
N ILE A 224 52.91 -30.23 -36.30
CA ILE A 224 51.83 -31.19 -36.02
C ILE A 224 50.50 -30.42 -36.00
N ASN A 225 49.58 -30.91 -36.81
CA ASN A 225 48.25 -30.39 -37.09
C ASN A 225 47.33 -30.66 -35.89
N MET A 226 46.91 -29.62 -35.15
CA MET A 226 45.89 -29.74 -34.10
C MET A 226 44.60 -29.03 -34.53
N ALA A 227 43.81 -29.71 -35.34
CA ALA A 227 42.48 -29.28 -35.76
C ALA A 227 41.34 -29.88 -34.90
N SER A 228 41.61 -30.36 -33.69
CA SER A 228 40.66 -31.16 -32.89
C SER A 228 40.26 -30.58 -31.53
N LEU A 229 40.76 -29.40 -31.11
CA LEU A 229 40.37 -28.80 -29.82
C LEU A 229 39.28 -27.71 -29.92
N PHE A 230 39.12 -27.08 -31.09
CA PHE A 230 38.15 -25.98 -31.27
C PHE A 230 36.70 -26.45 -31.42
N THR A 231 36.47 -27.71 -31.81
CA THR A 231 35.12 -28.28 -31.98
C THR A 231 34.46 -28.64 -30.65
N VAL A 232 35.25 -29.06 -29.65
CA VAL A 232 34.71 -29.46 -28.33
C VAL A 232 34.30 -28.23 -27.50
N VAL A 233 35.08 -27.14 -27.55
CA VAL A 233 34.74 -25.88 -26.87
C VAL A 233 33.53 -25.19 -27.54
N ALA A 234 33.42 -25.26 -28.86
CA ALA A 234 32.24 -24.77 -29.58
C ALA A 234 30.98 -25.58 -29.27
N MET A 235 31.07 -26.92 -29.15
CA MET A 235 29.92 -27.76 -28.76
C MET A 235 29.46 -27.53 -27.31
N LEU A 236 30.38 -27.30 -26.37
CA LEU A 236 30.03 -26.98 -24.98
C LEU A 236 29.38 -25.58 -24.85
N ALA A 237 29.80 -24.60 -25.66
CA ALA A 237 29.16 -23.28 -25.71
C ALA A 237 27.75 -23.33 -26.34
N VAL A 238 27.50 -24.26 -27.26
CA VAL A 238 26.19 -24.50 -27.88
C VAL A 238 25.25 -25.31 -26.97
N LEU A 239 25.78 -26.09 -26.03
CA LEU A 239 24.97 -26.81 -25.02
C LEU A 239 24.59 -25.94 -23.81
N SER A 240 25.25 -24.80 -23.59
CA SER A 240 24.91 -23.84 -22.53
C SER A 240 23.84 -22.80 -22.91
N SER A 241 23.30 -22.82 -24.13
CA SER A 241 22.27 -21.87 -24.58
C SER A 241 20.83 -22.37 -24.37
N GLY A 242 20.63 -23.55 -23.78
CA GLY A 242 19.32 -24.04 -23.37
C GLY A 242 18.99 -23.62 -21.94
N LEU A 243 17.87 -22.91 -21.75
CA LEU A 243 17.34 -22.35 -20.49
C LEU A 243 17.93 -21.00 -20.07
N CYS A 244 17.95 -20.03 -20.98
CA CYS A 244 17.73 -18.64 -20.57
C CYS A 244 16.22 -18.48 -20.36
N GLU A 245 15.73 -18.75 -19.15
CA GLU A 245 14.47 -18.15 -18.71
C GLU A 245 14.76 -16.65 -18.61
N GLU A 246 14.19 -15.87 -19.52
CA GLU A 246 14.30 -14.40 -19.49
C GLU A 246 13.59 -13.93 -18.20
N LYS A 247 14.34 -13.80 -17.11
CA LYS A 247 13.83 -13.27 -15.85
C LYS A 247 13.42 -11.82 -16.07
N THR A 248 12.14 -11.59 -16.32
CA THR A 248 11.55 -10.26 -16.36
C THR A 248 11.62 -9.66 -14.96
N PHE A 249 12.54 -8.70 -14.79
CA PHE A 249 12.67 -7.96 -13.55
C PHE A 249 11.63 -6.84 -13.55
N LEU A 250 10.66 -6.90 -12.63
CA LEU A 250 9.64 -5.88 -12.42
C LEU A 250 10.01 -5.04 -11.19
N GLN A 251 10.19 -3.73 -11.37
CA GLN A 251 10.52 -2.79 -10.29
C GLN A 251 9.48 -1.66 -10.21
N ARG A 252 8.98 -1.35 -9.01
CA ARG A 252 8.11 -0.19 -8.82
C ARG A 252 8.92 1.10 -8.92
N ALA A 253 8.53 1.99 -9.83
CA ALA A 253 9.18 3.29 -10.03
C ALA A 253 8.68 4.37 -9.04
N GLY A 254 7.41 4.31 -8.64
CA GLY A 254 6.79 5.29 -7.73
C GLY A 254 6.88 6.72 -8.27
N ALA A 255 7.02 7.70 -7.38
CA ALA A 255 7.12 9.12 -7.73
C ALA A 255 8.52 9.57 -8.24
N ALA A 256 9.47 8.64 -8.45
CA ALA A 256 10.86 8.97 -8.76
C ALA A 256 11.08 9.75 -10.07
N PHE A 257 10.11 9.70 -11.00
CA PHE A 257 10.19 10.34 -12.32
C PHE A 257 9.08 11.36 -12.58
N ASN A 258 8.42 11.89 -11.53
CA ASN A 258 7.30 12.82 -11.66
C ASN A 258 7.60 14.10 -12.46
N SER A 259 8.88 14.47 -12.60
CA SER A 259 9.34 15.64 -13.37
C SER A 259 9.54 15.37 -14.87
N ARG A 260 9.25 14.15 -15.35
CA ARG A 260 9.39 13.78 -16.76
C ARG A 260 8.47 14.63 -17.64
N GLN A 261 9.03 15.19 -18.72
CA GLN A 261 8.26 15.99 -19.67
C GLN A 261 7.34 15.10 -20.51
N TYR A 262 6.11 15.56 -20.71
CA TYR A 262 5.11 14.90 -21.55
C TYR A 262 4.57 15.87 -22.61
N ARG A 263 4.06 15.32 -23.72
CA ARG A 263 3.57 16.09 -24.87
C ARG A 263 2.16 16.59 -24.66
N SER A 264 1.28 15.71 -24.19
CA SER A 264 -0.14 15.99 -24.01
C SER A 264 -0.73 15.11 -22.91
N LEU A 265 -1.89 15.52 -22.43
CA LEU A 265 -2.69 14.79 -21.46
C LEU A 265 -3.86 14.13 -22.19
N LEU A 266 -4.05 12.83 -21.98
CA LEU A 266 -5.19 12.09 -22.48
C LEU A 266 -6.28 12.15 -21.42
N THR A 267 -7.44 12.69 -21.81
CA THR A 267 -8.62 12.82 -20.94
C THR A 267 -9.84 12.21 -21.63
N VAL A 268 -10.85 11.89 -20.80
CA VAL A 268 -12.17 11.41 -21.20
C VAL A 268 -13.23 12.33 -20.60
N THR A 269 -14.45 12.30 -21.14
CA THR A 269 -15.52 13.24 -20.76
C THR A 269 -16.54 12.64 -19.80
N ASN A 270 -16.50 11.33 -19.60
CA ASN A 270 -17.43 10.58 -18.77
C ASN A 270 -16.83 10.23 -17.39
N GLY A 271 -15.72 10.86 -17.00
CA GLY A 271 -15.23 10.77 -15.62
C GLY A 271 -15.88 11.85 -14.75
N GLU A 272 -15.89 11.63 -13.44
CA GLU A 272 -16.59 12.51 -12.51
C GLU A 272 -15.88 13.86 -12.28
N GLN A 273 -16.68 14.88 -11.98
CA GLN A 273 -16.14 16.24 -11.79
C GLN A 273 -15.61 16.48 -10.38
N PHE A 274 -16.06 15.72 -9.39
CA PHE A 274 -15.70 15.87 -7.98
C PHE A 274 -14.35 15.21 -7.62
N GLY A 275 -13.71 15.66 -6.54
CA GLY A 275 -12.39 15.21 -6.11
C GLY A 275 -11.18 16.02 -6.59
N THR A 276 -10.02 15.72 -6.03
CA THR A 276 -8.72 16.33 -6.32
C THR A 276 -7.82 15.39 -7.12
N TRP A 277 -7.08 15.93 -8.08
CA TRP A 277 -6.08 15.17 -8.83
C TRP A 277 -4.88 14.84 -7.94
N THR A 278 -4.46 13.57 -7.94
CA THR A 278 -3.25 13.12 -7.27
C THR A 278 -2.00 13.60 -8.02
N TRP A 279 -0.83 13.50 -7.40
CA TRP A 279 0.42 13.74 -8.12
C TRP A 279 0.67 12.66 -9.18
N PRO A 280 1.38 12.98 -10.27
CA PRO A 280 1.65 12.04 -11.36
C PRO A 280 2.69 10.99 -10.97
N GLU A 281 2.41 9.72 -11.28
CA GLU A 281 3.45 8.68 -11.40
C GLU A 281 3.84 8.51 -12.87
N MET A 282 5.14 8.50 -13.16
CA MET A 282 5.68 8.51 -14.52
C MET A 282 6.65 7.33 -14.73
N CYS A 283 6.55 6.69 -15.89
CA CYS A 283 7.57 5.75 -16.36
C CYS A 283 8.91 6.50 -16.56
N PRO A 284 10.07 5.84 -16.39
CA PRO A 284 11.37 6.45 -16.65
C PRO A 284 11.53 6.95 -18.10
N GLU A 285 12.52 7.81 -18.33
CA GLU A 285 12.82 8.30 -19.67
C GLU A 285 13.00 7.16 -20.69
N LYS A 286 12.35 7.29 -21.86
CA LYS A 286 12.31 6.29 -22.94
C LYS A 286 11.56 4.98 -22.61
N PHE A 287 10.86 4.92 -21.48
CA PHE A 287 9.92 3.84 -21.17
C PHE A 287 8.47 4.28 -21.44
N PHE A 288 7.65 3.33 -21.88
CA PHE A 288 6.25 3.52 -22.22
C PHE A 288 5.42 2.36 -21.68
N ALA A 289 4.17 2.62 -21.34
CA ALA A 289 3.23 1.61 -20.88
C ALA A 289 2.95 0.60 -22.00
N VAL A 290 3.28 -0.67 -21.77
CA VAL A 290 3.06 -1.80 -22.69
C VAL A 290 1.95 -2.73 -22.21
N GLY A 291 1.47 -2.50 -20.99
CA GLY A 291 0.45 -3.30 -20.34
C GLY A 291 -0.05 -2.62 -19.08
N PHE A 292 -1.09 -3.19 -18.50
CA PHE A 292 -1.71 -2.68 -17.28
C PHE A 292 -2.34 -3.83 -16.47
N SER A 293 -2.58 -3.57 -15.19
CA SER A 293 -3.47 -4.36 -14.33
C SER A 293 -4.39 -3.42 -13.57
N VAL A 294 -5.57 -3.91 -13.21
CA VAL A 294 -6.53 -3.15 -12.40
C VAL A 294 -6.60 -3.76 -11.02
N ARG A 295 -7.08 -3.00 -10.04
CA ARG A 295 -7.31 -3.45 -8.67
C ARG A 295 -8.81 -3.51 -8.40
N VAL A 296 -9.30 -4.68 -8.03
CA VAL A 296 -10.73 -4.97 -7.84
C VAL A 296 -10.92 -5.93 -6.66
N GLU A 297 -12.08 -5.91 -6.02
CA GLU A 297 -12.44 -6.91 -5.00
C GLU A 297 -13.05 -8.14 -5.68
N ALA A 298 -12.65 -9.36 -5.29
CA ALA A 298 -13.18 -10.58 -5.88
C ALA A 298 -14.54 -10.96 -5.27
N ASN A 299 -15.46 -11.45 -6.11
CA ASN A 299 -16.80 -11.92 -5.73
C ASN A 299 -16.75 -12.92 -4.55
N GLN A 300 -17.24 -12.49 -3.38
CA GLN A 300 -17.44 -13.34 -2.21
C GLN A 300 -18.93 -13.68 -2.06
N TYR A 301 -19.49 -14.48 -2.98
CA TYR A 301 -20.79 -15.18 -2.87
C TYR A 301 -21.81 -14.51 -1.91
N GLY A 302 -22.26 -13.29 -2.23
CA GLY A 302 -23.37 -12.63 -1.52
C GLY A 302 -23.12 -11.22 -0.94
N ALA A 303 -22.11 -10.48 -1.38
CA ALA A 303 -21.94 -9.05 -1.09
C ALA A 303 -21.61 -8.27 -2.38
N ASP A 304 -22.04 -7.00 -2.44
CA ASP A 304 -21.95 -6.14 -3.62
C ASP A 304 -20.50 -5.99 -4.12
N ASP A 305 -20.30 -6.16 -5.42
CA ASP A 305 -19.00 -6.12 -6.07
C ASP A 305 -18.48 -4.67 -6.12
N THR A 306 -17.27 -4.39 -5.62
CA THR A 306 -16.71 -3.03 -5.57
C THR A 306 -16.17 -2.55 -6.93
N ALA A 307 -16.34 -1.25 -7.21
CA ALA A 307 -15.84 -0.54 -8.40
C ALA A 307 -14.31 -0.66 -8.59
N LEU A 308 -13.79 -0.14 -9.72
CA LEU A 308 -12.36 -0.19 -10.04
C LEU A 308 -11.57 0.70 -9.07
N ASN A 309 -10.84 0.05 -8.17
CA ASN A 309 -10.16 0.72 -7.05
C ASN A 309 -8.76 1.19 -7.41
N GLY A 310 -8.12 0.68 -8.46
CA GLY A 310 -6.74 1.04 -8.82
C GLY A 310 -6.31 0.63 -10.22
N ILE A 311 -5.33 1.35 -10.76
CA ILE A 311 -4.72 1.10 -12.09
C ILE A 311 -3.20 1.07 -11.94
N ARG A 312 -2.58 -0.01 -12.38
CA ARG A 312 -1.12 -0.15 -12.47
C ARG A 312 -0.74 -0.22 -13.94
N LEU A 313 0.18 0.63 -14.36
CA LEU A 313 0.78 0.56 -15.69
C LEU A 313 2.12 -0.16 -15.61
N ILE A 314 2.43 -0.92 -16.66
CA ILE A 314 3.69 -1.66 -16.79
C ILE A 314 4.47 -1.05 -17.94
N CYS A 315 5.59 -0.44 -17.60
CA CYS A 315 6.43 0.30 -18.50
C CYS A 315 7.59 -0.56 -19.00
N ALA A 316 7.80 -0.58 -20.31
CA ALA A 316 8.96 -1.21 -20.93
C ALA A 316 9.73 -0.19 -21.77
N LYS A 317 11.02 -0.44 -21.96
CA LYS A 317 11.85 0.35 -22.88
C LYS A 317 11.49 -0.05 -24.30
N ASP A 318 11.40 0.92 -25.22
CA ASP A 318 10.88 0.69 -26.57
C ASP A 318 11.38 -0.61 -27.24
N GLY A 319 10.46 -1.51 -27.59
CA GLY A 319 10.73 -2.81 -28.22
C GLY A 319 11.40 -3.88 -27.33
N ASN A 320 11.76 -3.57 -26.08
CA ASN A 320 12.48 -4.47 -25.17
C ASN A 320 11.71 -4.67 -23.85
N ARG A 321 11.24 -5.91 -23.63
CA ARG A 321 10.50 -6.33 -22.43
C ARG A 321 11.34 -7.04 -21.38
N SER A 322 12.65 -7.13 -21.55
CA SER A 322 13.56 -7.81 -20.61
C SER A 322 13.61 -7.11 -19.24
N PHE A 323 13.29 -5.81 -19.19
CA PHE A 323 13.22 -5.03 -17.96
C PHE A 323 11.91 -4.22 -17.92
N LEU A 324 11.15 -4.36 -16.84
CA LEU A 324 9.85 -3.72 -16.67
C LEU A 324 9.86 -2.83 -15.42
N TYR A 325 9.28 -1.63 -15.54
CA TYR A 325 8.88 -0.83 -14.39
C TYR A 325 7.38 -0.93 -14.18
N SER A 326 6.91 -0.84 -12.94
CA SER A 326 5.49 -0.55 -12.65
C SER A 326 5.34 0.83 -12.06
N ILE A 327 4.28 1.52 -12.49
CA ILE A 327 3.75 2.73 -11.84
C ILE A 327 2.30 2.46 -11.49
N GLU A 328 1.87 2.98 -10.35
CA GLU A 328 0.56 2.67 -9.76
C GLU A 328 -0.21 3.96 -9.51
N SER A 329 -1.52 3.92 -9.71
CA SER A 329 -2.38 5.00 -9.23
C SER A 329 -2.29 5.10 -7.71
N HIS A 330 -2.18 6.32 -7.21
CA HIS A 330 -2.43 6.60 -5.80
C HIS A 330 -3.91 6.32 -5.57
N THR A 331 -4.24 5.19 -4.95
CA THR A 331 -5.61 4.70 -4.84
C THR A 331 -5.83 3.93 -3.54
N GLY A 332 -7.10 3.72 -3.19
CA GLY A 332 -7.56 3.07 -1.97
C GLY A 332 -6.93 1.70 -1.71
N TYR A 333 -6.90 1.30 -0.45
CA TYR A 333 -6.21 0.08 0.01
C TYR A 333 -6.97 -1.22 -0.28
N PHE A 334 -8.17 -1.15 -0.87
CA PHE A 334 -9.12 -2.25 -1.03
C PHE A 334 -8.97 -2.98 -2.38
N GLY A 335 -9.25 -4.29 -2.39
CA GLY A 335 -9.08 -5.20 -3.54
C GLY A 335 -7.67 -5.74 -3.82
N ASP A 336 -7.61 -6.68 -4.76
CA ASP A 336 -6.41 -7.35 -5.24
C ASP A 336 -6.08 -6.94 -6.68
N TRP A 337 -4.79 -6.95 -7.03
CA TRP A 337 -4.35 -6.66 -8.39
C TRP A 337 -4.64 -7.84 -9.32
N THR A 338 -5.31 -7.57 -10.43
CA THR A 338 -5.57 -8.56 -11.47
C THR A 338 -4.29 -8.97 -12.18
N GLN A 339 -4.35 -10.10 -12.89
CA GLN A 339 -3.25 -10.49 -13.77
C GLN A 339 -2.99 -9.40 -14.82
N PRO A 340 -1.71 -9.01 -15.02
CA PRO A 340 -1.37 -8.03 -16.03
C PRO A 340 -1.74 -8.44 -17.44
N GLN A 341 -2.34 -7.49 -18.16
CA GLN A 341 -2.57 -7.61 -19.59
C GLN A 341 -1.52 -6.80 -20.36
N TYR A 342 -1.08 -7.33 -21.49
CA TYR A 342 -0.05 -6.69 -22.32
C TYR A 342 -0.53 -6.56 -23.75
N CYS A 343 -0.13 -5.47 -24.41
CA CYS A 343 -0.22 -5.41 -25.85
C CYS A 343 0.63 -6.53 -26.46
N PRO A 344 0.21 -7.21 -27.54
CA PRO A 344 1.05 -8.21 -28.20
C PRO A 344 2.38 -7.62 -28.69
N SER A 345 2.31 -6.41 -29.25
CA SER A 345 3.45 -5.58 -29.60
C SER A 345 3.10 -4.11 -29.37
N GLY A 346 4.07 -3.19 -29.44
CA GLY A 346 3.79 -1.76 -29.25
C GLY A 346 3.42 -1.38 -27.80
N VAL A 347 2.71 -0.26 -27.66
CA VAL A 347 2.44 0.44 -26.40
C VAL A 347 0.96 0.82 -26.30
N LEU A 348 0.49 1.17 -25.11
CA LEU A 348 -0.84 1.74 -24.91
C LEU A 348 -0.88 3.16 -25.52
N SER A 349 -1.89 3.43 -26.36
CA SER A 349 -2.00 4.67 -27.14
C SER A 349 -3.22 5.52 -26.80
N SER A 350 -4.31 4.92 -26.34
CA SER A 350 -5.58 5.60 -25.99
C SER A 350 -6.33 4.77 -24.95
N PHE A 351 -7.26 5.39 -24.23
CA PHE A 351 -8.08 4.72 -23.23
C PHE A 351 -9.54 5.19 -23.28
N GLN A 352 -10.42 4.41 -22.67
CA GLN A 352 -11.78 4.83 -22.33
C GLN A 352 -12.19 4.16 -21.01
N ILE A 353 -13.04 4.83 -20.26
CA ILE A 353 -13.55 4.33 -18.98
C ILE A 353 -15.02 3.95 -19.09
N ARG A 354 -15.43 3.01 -18.24
CA ARG A 354 -16.81 2.61 -18.04
C ARG A 354 -17.31 3.20 -16.71
N VAL A 355 -18.42 3.93 -16.77
CA VAL A 355 -19.11 4.51 -15.61
C VAL A 355 -20.61 4.29 -15.75
N GLU A 356 -21.37 4.45 -14.67
CA GLU A 356 -22.84 4.48 -14.76
C GLU A 356 -23.34 5.91 -15.02
N HIS A 357 -24.53 6.03 -15.60
CA HIS A 357 -25.15 7.34 -15.84
C HIS A 357 -25.75 7.90 -14.56
N HIS A 358 -25.60 9.20 -14.33
CA HIS A 358 -26.23 9.94 -13.23
C HIS A 358 -27.70 9.54 -13.00
N GLN A 359 -28.04 9.06 -11.80
CA GLN A 359 -29.40 8.63 -11.42
C GLN A 359 -30.22 9.74 -10.72
N GLY A 360 -29.69 10.97 -10.65
CA GLY A 360 -30.38 12.13 -10.08
C GLY A 360 -30.13 12.34 -8.58
N LEU A 361 -30.90 13.22 -7.93
CA LEU A 361 -30.68 13.74 -6.55
C LEU A 361 -30.59 12.70 -5.41
N PHE A 362 -30.84 11.42 -5.67
CA PHE A 362 -30.84 10.33 -4.69
C PHE A 362 -30.08 9.08 -5.15
N GLY A 363 -29.35 9.15 -6.26
CA GLY A 363 -28.47 8.08 -6.73
C GLY A 363 -27.01 8.38 -6.44
N ASP A 364 -26.22 7.36 -6.17
CA ASP A 364 -24.77 7.41 -6.07
C ASP A 364 -24.16 7.55 -7.47
N ASP A 365 -23.66 8.75 -7.78
CA ASP A 365 -23.00 9.02 -9.06
C ASP A 365 -21.68 8.22 -9.11
N THR A 366 -21.65 7.22 -9.99
CA THR A 366 -20.79 6.04 -9.82
C THR A 366 -19.37 6.28 -10.30
N ALA A 367 -18.42 5.75 -9.52
CA ALA A 367 -17.01 5.69 -9.87
C ALA A 367 -16.71 4.89 -11.15
N ILE A 368 -15.44 4.92 -11.58
CA ILE A 368 -14.96 4.09 -12.67
C ILE A 368 -15.20 2.61 -12.32
N ASN A 369 -15.99 1.92 -13.14
CA ASN A 369 -16.29 0.51 -12.99
C ASN A 369 -15.29 -0.37 -13.75
N ASN A 370 -14.82 0.11 -14.91
CA ASN A 370 -13.84 -0.60 -15.73
C ASN A 370 -13.09 0.35 -16.68
N ILE A 371 -12.03 -0.15 -17.31
CA ILE A 371 -11.20 0.61 -18.23
C ILE A 371 -10.76 -0.24 -19.43
N LYS A 372 -10.69 0.40 -20.60
CA LYS A 372 -10.14 -0.15 -21.83
C LYS A 372 -8.95 0.66 -22.30
N PHE A 373 -7.97 -0.03 -22.88
CA PHE A 373 -6.87 0.59 -23.59
C PHE A 373 -6.76 0.10 -25.02
N ARG A 374 -6.43 1.00 -25.94
CA ARG A 374 -5.97 0.64 -27.28
C ARG A 374 -4.46 0.45 -27.29
N CYS A 375 -4.02 -0.63 -27.91
CA CYS A 375 -2.63 -0.81 -28.27
C CYS A 375 -2.34 -0.14 -29.61
N SER A 376 -1.17 0.47 -29.73
CA SER A 376 -0.67 1.03 -31.00
C SER A 376 -0.55 -0.03 -32.11
N SER A 377 -0.57 -1.31 -31.76
CA SER A 377 -0.46 -2.46 -32.66
C SER A 377 -1.80 -3.16 -32.94
N ASN A 378 -2.89 -2.79 -32.25
CA ASN A 378 -4.08 -3.62 -32.02
C ASN A 378 -3.75 -4.95 -31.29
N PRO A 379 -4.60 -5.48 -30.39
CA PRO A 379 -6.03 -5.20 -30.18
C PRO A 379 -6.30 -4.15 -29.11
N THR A 380 -7.59 -3.97 -28.79
CA THR A 380 -8.04 -3.32 -27.55
C THR A 380 -7.97 -4.31 -26.39
N LEU A 381 -7.49 -3.85 -25.24
CA LEU A 381 -7.44 -4.61 -24.00
C LEU A 381 -8.51 -4.06 -23.04
N GLU A 382 -9.28 -4.96 -22.42
CA GLU A 382 -10.34 -4.64 -21.46
C GLU A 382 -9.92 -5.14 -20.07
N GLY A 383 -9.92 -4.25 -19.09
CA GLY A 383 -9.62 -4.58 -17.70
C GLY A 383 -10.61 -5.60 -17.13
N ALA A 384 -10.16 -6.37 -16.15
CA ALA A 384 -11.02 -7.25 -15.36
C ALA A 384 -11.74 -6.48 -14.24
N GLY A 385 -12.31 -5.32 -14.60
CA GLY A 385 -13.22 -4.55 -13.77
C GLY A 385 -14.66 -5.07 -13.87
N MET A 386 -15.59 -4.26 -13.37
CA MET A 386 -17.02 -4.56 -13.40
C MET A 386 -17.60 -4.48 -14.81
N ASP A 387 -18.66 -5.26 -15.06
CA ASP A 387 -19.37 -5.27 -16.35
C ASP A 387 -20.57 -4.30 -16.40
N TRP A 388 -20.86 -3.58 -15.30
CA TRP A 388 -21.96 -2.62 -15.16
C TRP A 388 -21.55 -1.19 -15.58
N GLY A 389 -22.52 -0.44 -16.13
CA GLY A 389 -22.29 0.86 -16.75
C GLY A 389 -21.89 0.80 -18.23
N GLU A 390 -21.71 1.99 -18.83
CA GLU A 390 -21.42 2.16 -20.25
C GLU A 390 -20.02 2.77 -20.49
N TYR A 391 -19.34 2.32 -21.55
CA TYR A 391 -18.10 2.95 -21.98
C TYR A 391 -18.40 4.29 -22.66
N GLY A 392 -17.69 5.33 -22.22
CA GLY A 392 -17.70 6.62 -22.89
C GLY A 392 -16.89 6.64 -24.19
N HIS A 393 -16.65 7.84 -24.70
CA HIS A 393 -15.82 8.03 -25.88
C HIS A 393 -14.34 7.73 -25.59
N TRP A 394 -13.63 7.24 -26.60
CA TRP A 394 -12.18 7.10 -26.57
C TRP A 394 -11.50 8.44 -26.36
N SER A 395 -10.44 8.44 -25.54
CA SER A 395 -9.51 9.55 -25.46
C SER A 395 -8.84 9.79 -26.81
N GLN A 396 -8.23 10.97 -26.96
CA GLN A 396 -7.30 11.22 -28.05
C GLN A 396 -6.20 10.15 -28.08
N GLU A 397 -5.70 9.85 -29.27
CA GLU A 397 -4.62 8.87 -29.45
C GLU A 397 -3.25 9.54 -29.32
N CYS A 398 -2.35 8.91 -28.57
CA CYS A 398 -0.98 9.35 -28.40
C CYS A 398 -0.17 9.10 -29.68
N GLN A 399 -0.04 10.13 -30.52
CA GLN A 399 0.73 10.06 -31.77
C GLN A 399 2.25 10.17 -31.51
N ASP A 400 3.04 9.41 -32.28
CA ASP A 400 4.52 9.33 -32.21
C ASP A 400 5.08 9.09 -30.81
N GLY A 401 4.46 8.16 -30.08
CA GLY A 401 4.66 8.04 -28.64
C GLY A 401 3.98 6.85 -28.00
N GLY A 402 3.76 6.96 -26.70
CA GLY A 402 2.94 6.06 -25.91
C GLY A 402 2.57 6.68 -24.57
N ILE A 403 1.58 6.10 -23.91
CA ILE A 403 1.25 6.44 -22.53
C ILE A 403 2.49 6.20 -21.65
N CYS A 404 2.82 7.17 -20.80
CA CYS A 404 4.04 7.15 -19.99
C CYS A 404 3.82 7.58 -18.54
N GLY A 405 2.59 7.87 -18.15
CA GLY A 405 2.28 8.27 -16.79
C GLY A 405 0.79 8.28 -16.54
N ILE A 406 0.43 8.36 -15.26
CA ILE A 406 -0.94 8.29 -14.78
C ILE A 406 -1.17 9.31 -13.67
N GLU A 407 -2.32 9.96 -13.71
CA GLU A 407 -2.89 10.75 -12.62
C GLU A 407 -4.34 10.33 -12.42
N THR A 408 -4.74 10.22 -11.17
CA THR A 408 -6.08 9.79 -10.79
C THR A 408 -6.76 10.88 -9.99
N LYS A 409 -8.09 10.93 -10.08
CA LYS A 409 -8.92 11.86 -9.35
C LYS A 409 -9.71 11.08 -8.31
N MET A 410 -9.64 11.56 -7.08
CA MET A 410 -10.37 10.99 -5.95
C MET A 410 -10.75 12.12 -5.00
N GLU A 411 -11.76 11.89 -4.17
CA GLU A 411 -12.03 12.77 -3.05
C GLU A 411 -11.02 12.52 -1.92
N GLU A 412 -10.62 13.59 -1.23
CA GLU A 412 -9.86 13.42 0.01
C GLU A 412 -10.75 12.66 1.00
N TYR A 413 -10.19 11.63 1.62
CA TYR A 413 -10.86 10.77 2.60
C TYR A 413 -11.84 11.56 3.49
N GLN A 414 -13.15 11.41 3.25
CA GLN A 414 -14.19 11.95 4.10
C GLN A 414 -14.74 10.81 4.97
N TYR A 415 -14.85 11.08 6.27
CA TYR A 415 -15.10 10.02 7.23
C TYR A 415 -16.53 9.49 7.08
N GLY A 416 -16.67 8.22 6.70
CA GLY A 416 -17.94 7.48 6.81
C GLY A 416 -18.74 7.28 5.51
N LEU A 417 -18.13 7.52 4.35
CA LEU A 417 -18.64 7.09 3.04
C LEU A 417 -17.60 6.17 2.37
N ASP A 418 -18.04 5.35 1.40
CA ASP A 418 -17.18 4.42 0.66
C ASP A 418 -16.30 5.19 -0.35
N ASP A 419 -15.33 5.95 0.18
CA ASP A 419 -14.51 6.86 -0.61
C ASP A 419 -13.30 6.15 -1.26
N SER A 420 -13.47 4.88 -1.64
CA SER A 420 -12.41 4.07 -2.25
C SER A 420 -12.32 4.23 -3.77
N SER A 421 -13.16 5.07 -4.35
CA SER A 421 -13.57 4.93 -5.73
C SER A 421 -12.79 5.87 -6.66
N LEU A 422 -12.29 5.33 -7.78
CA LEU A 422 -11.63 6.14 -8.81
C LEU A 422 -12.68 6.97 -9.55
N ASN A 423 -12.74 8.27 -9.27
CA ASN A 423 -13.75 9.16 -9.86
C ASN A 423 -13.39 9.53 -11.30
N ASP A 424 -12.10 9.76 -11.57
CA ASP A 424 -11.61 10.04 -12.92
C ASP A 424 -10.13 9.61 -13.05
N VAL A 425 -9.66 9.44 -14.28
CA VAL A 425 -8.27 9.12 -14.60
C VAL A 425 -7.82 9.83 -15.87
N ARG A 426 -6.59 10.31 -15.86
CA ARG A 426 -5.92 10.89 -17.02
C ARG A 426 -4.52 10.32 -17.18
N PHE A 427 -4.07 10.26 -18.42
CA PHE A 427 -2.78 9.65 -18.77
C PHE A 427 -1.88 10.63 -19.49
N HIS A 428 -0.59 10.57 -19.19
CA HIS A 428 0.41 11.39 -19.88
C HIS A 428 0.87 10.70 -21.16
N CYS A 429 0.83 11.42 -22.28
CA CYS A 429 1.38 10.98 -23.56
C CYS A 429 2.80 11.52 -23.73
N CYS A 430 3.78 10.63 -23.88
CA CYS A 430 5.17 11.01 -24.12
C CYS A 430 5.58 10.71 -25.56
N ALA A 431 6.43 11.57 -26.13
CA ALA A 431 7.01 11.34 -27.44
C ALA A 431 8.07 10.24 -27.40
N LYS A 432 8.14 9.44 -28.46
CA LYS A 432 9.34 8.67 -28.78
C LYS A 432 10.39 9.64 -29.31
N SER A 433 11.59 9.63 -28.73
CA SER A 433 12.70 10.40 -29.28
C SER A 433 12.94 9.94 -30.73
N GLN A 434 12.96 10.87 -31.68
CA GLN A 434 13.43 10.53 -33.03
C GLN A 434 14.88 10.06 -32.90
N GLN A 435 15.13 8.85 -33.40
CA GLN A 435 16.44 8.20 -33.35
C GLN A 435 17.32 8.69 -34.48
#